data_AF-X1VEB5-F1
#
_entry.id   AF-X1VEB5-F1
#
_cell.length_a   1.000
_cell.length_b   1.000
_cell.length_c   1.000
_cell.angle_alpha   90.00
_cell.angle_beta   90.00
_cell.angle_gamma   90.00
#
_symmetry.space_group_name_H-M   'P 1'
#
loop_
_entity.id
_entity.type
_entity.pdbx_description
1 polymer ?
#
loop_
_entity_poly.entity_id
_entity_poly.type
_entity_poly.pdbx_seq_one_letter_code
_entity_poly.pdbx_strand_id
1 'polypeptide(L)' 'DLIYSEDGVDLSLIRWMLSMTPTERLQMLQQNIRSIMRLRGDKPNT' A
#
# COMPACT_ATOMS: atom_id res chain seq x y z
N ASP A 1 16.69 10.41 13.68
CA ASP A 1 15.51 10.63 12.84
C ASP A 1 14.78 9.29 12.74
N LEU A 2 13.55 9.15 13.24
CA LEU A 2 12.85 7.84 13.34
C LEU A 2 12.27 7.35 12.00
N ILE A 3 12.38 8.19 10.97
CA ILE A 3 11.90 7.96 9.61
C ILE A 3 12.79 6.95 8.88
N TYR A 4 14.10 6.98 9.15
CA TYR A 4 15.08 6.10 8.50
C TYR A 4 15.69 5.13 9.52
N SER A 5 16.00 3.91 9.09
CA SER A 5 16.86 2.98 9.84
C SER A 5 18.32 3.44 9.84
N GLU A 6 19.18 2.77 10.62
CA GLU A 6 20.61 3.10 10.71
C GLU A 6 21.36 2.94 9.37
N ASP A 7 20.88 2.05 8.49
CA ASP A 7 21.38 1.86 7.13
C ASP A 7 20.69 2.78 6.10
N GLY A 8 19.83 3.71 6.54
CA GLY A 8 19.21 4.73 5.71
C GLY A 8 17.95 4.31 4.96
N VAL A 9 17.32 3.18 5.31
CA VAL A 9 16.06 2.73 4.70
C VAL A 9 14.89 3.53 5.27
N ASP A 10 14.04 4.10 4.40
CA ASP A 10 12.78 4.73 4.83
C ASP A 10 11.84 3.69 5.44
N LEU A 11 11.44 3.93 6.69
CA LEU A 11 10.54 3.07 7.46
C LEU A 11 9.10 3.61 7.50
N SER A 12 8.80 4.72 6.81
CA SER A 12 7.50 5.39 6.87
C SER A 12 6.39 4.44 6.43
N LEU A 13 6.57 3.78 5.29
CA LEU A 13 5.55 2.90 4.73
C LEU A 13 5.32 1.65 5.60
N ILE A 14 6.39 1.01 6.09
CA ILE A 14 6.26 -0.20 6.91
C ILE A 14 5.64 0.12 8.27
N ARG A 15 6.04 1.24 8.91
CA ARG A 15 5.44 1.67 10.19
C ARG A 15 3.96 2.01 10.02
N TRP A 16 3.60 2.70 8.94
CA TRP A 16 2.20 2.96 8.62
C TRP A 16 1.41 1.66 8.40
N MET A 17 1.95 0.69 7.66
CA MET A 17 1.31 -0.63 7.46
C MET A 17 1.15 -1.44 8.76
N LEU A 18 2.08 -1.28 9.70
CA LEU A 18 2.04 -1.92 11.02
C LEU A 18 1.12 -1.20 12.01
N SER A 19 0.80 0.09 11.78
CA SER A 19 -0.21 0.81 12.57
C SER A 19 -1.65 0.38 12.26
N MET A 20 -1.87 -0.28 11.12
CA MET A 20 -3.17 -0.80 10.70
C MET A 20 -3.49 -2.14 11.36
N THR A 21 -4.77 -2.36 11.64
CA THR A 21 -5.32 -3.69 11.93
C THR A 21 -5.18 -4.63 10.71
N PRO A 22 -5.23 -5.96 10.91
CA PRO A 22 -5.20 -6.90 9.79
C PRO A 22 -6.27 -6.64 8.71
N THR A 23 -7.48 -6.25 9.11
CA THR A 23 -8.58 -5.95 8.20
C THR A 23 -8.33 -4.70 7.37
N GLU A 24 -7.87 -3.61 7.98
CA GLU A 24 -7.53 -2.37 7.28
C GLU A 24 -6.40 -2.59 6.27
N ARG A 25 -5.37 -3.36 6.66
CA ARG A 25 -4.28 -3.72 5.76
C ARG A 25 -4.78 -4.49 4.54
N LEU A 26 -5.71 -5.43 4.74
CA LEU A 26 -6.32 -6.19 3.65
C LEU A 26 -7.13 -5.28 2.72
N GLN A 27 -7.91 -4.35 3.28
CA GLN A 27 -8.70 -3.38 2.50
C GLN A 27 -7.81 -2.47 1.67
N MET A 28 -6.74 -1.91 2.26
CA MET A 28 -5.76 -1.08 1.56
C MET A 28 -5.09 -1.86 0.42
N LEU A 29 -4.66 -3.11 0.65
CA LEU A 29 -4.08 -3.94 -0.41
C LEU A 29 -5.05 -4.17 -1.57
N GLN A 30 -6.31 -4.49 -1.26
CA GLN A 30 -7.34 -4.67 -2.29
C GLN A 30 -7.60 -3.40 -3.09
N GLN A 31 -7.62 -2.23 -2.46
CA GLN A 31 -7.77 -0.94 -3.15
C GLN A 31 -6.61 -0.69 -4.12
N ASN A 32 -5.37 -0.96 -3.71
CA ASN A 32 -4.19 -0.84 -4.56
C ASN A 32 -4.26 -1.81 -5.76
N ILE A 33 -4.63 -3.07 -5.54
CA ILE A 33 -4.84 -4.05 -6.62
C ILE A 33 -5.87 -3.54 -7.64
N ARG A 34 -7.04 -3.07 -7.16
CA ARG A 34 -8.06 -2.49 -8.05
C ARG A 34 -7.54 -1.29 -8.83
N SER A 35 -6.73 -0.43 -8.20
CA SER A 35 -6.10 0.72 -8.87
C SER A 35 -5.19 0.26 -10.01
N ILE A 36 -4.34 -0.73 -9.77
CA ILE A 36 -3.44 -1.30 -10.78
C ILE A 36 -4.23 -1.96 -11.92
N MET A 37 -5.31 -2.69 -11.61
CA MET A 37 -6.16 -3.31 -12.64
C MET A 37 -6.82 -2.26 -13.54
N ARG A 38 -7.31 -1.15 -12.96
CA ARG A 38 -7.82 -0.01 -13.76
C ARG A 38 -6.76 0.58 -14.68
N LEU A 39 -5.55 0.80 -14.17
CA LEU A 39 -4.43 1.32 -14.98
C LEU A 39 -4.01 0.35 -16.08
N ARG A 40 -4.08 -0.96 -15.83
CA ARG A 40 -3.77 -2.00 -16.83
C ARG A 40 -4.76 -2.02 -18.00
N GLY A 41 -5.89 -1.33 -17.88
CA GLY A 41 -6.88 -1.25 -18.96
C GLY A 41 -8.02 -2.22 -18.79
N ASP A 42 -8.57 -2.33 -17.57
CA ASP A 42 -10.01 -2.56 -17.40
C ASP A 42 -10.76 -1.43 -18.15
N LYS A 43 -10.83 -1.57 -19.48
CA LYS A 43 -11.87 -0.93 -20.27
C LYS A 43 -13.15 -1.60 -19.80
N PRO A 44 -14.14 -0.87 -19.25
CA PRO A 44 -15.47 -1.43 -19.18
C PRO A 44 -15.81 -1.88 -20.59
N ASN A 45 -16.09 -3.17 -20.79
CA ASN A 45 -16.67 -3.68 -22.02
C ASN A 45 -18.00 -2.92 -22.20
N THR A 46 -17.95 -1.84 -22.98
CA THR A 46 -19.11 -1.23 -23.64
C THR A 46 -19.50 -2.08 -24.82
#